data_AF-A0A0K8RQ12-F1
#
_entry.id   AF-A0A0K8RQ12-F1
#
_cell.length_a   1.000
_cell.length_b   1.000
_cell.length_c   1.000
_cell.angle_alpha   90.00
_cell.angle_beta   90.00
_cell.angle_gamma   90.00
#
_symmetry.space_group_name_H-M   'P 1'
#
loop_
_entity.id
_entity.type
_entity.pdbx_description
1 polymer ?
#
loop_
_entity_poly.entity_id
_entity_poly.type
_entity_poly.pdbx_seq_one_letter_code
_entity_poly.pdbx_strand_id
1 'polypeptide(L)'
;TAPSGSTSSTSRRGTSRAKQVIRVDVCRSPDRSCSSVISLPFGYMSRCRQKYLKKKLLSLDSDGEGTSEDNFFVPSCCVCELVRDVSKK
;
A
#
# COMPACT_ATOMS: atom_id res chain seq x y z
N THR A 1 28.67 51.73 14.33
CA THR A 1 27.57 51.90 13.37
C THR A 1 27.52 50.64 12.50
N ALA A 2 26.57 49.75 12.75
CA ALA A 2 26.47 48.43 12.11
C ALA A 2 25.76 48.52 10.75
N PRO A 3 26.07 47.64 9.76
CA PRO A 3 25.40 47.65 8.46
C PRO A 3 24.05 46.94 8.54
N SER A 4 23.05 47.57 7.93
CA SER A 4 21.71 47.07 7.68
C SER A 4 21.72 45.95 6.63
N GLY A 5 21.61 44.70 7.09
CA GLY A 5 21.34 43.53 6.24
C GLY A 5 19.84 43.24 6.20
N SER A 6 19.20 43.50 5.06
CA SER A 6 17.81 43.14 4.80
C SER A 6 17.72 41.66 4.42
N THR A 7 17.44 40.79 5.39
CA THR A 7 17.07 39.38 5.12
C THR A 7 15.61 39.34 4.69
N SER A 8 15.37 39.38 3.37
CA SER A 8 14.09 39.04 2.78
C SER A 8 13.86 37.52 2.89
N SER A 9 13.37 37.08 4.05
CA SER A 9 12.79 35.76 4.21
C SER A 9 11.41 35.76 3.54
N THR A 10 11.39 35.37 2.27
CA THR A 10 10.17 35.09 1.52
C THR A 10 9.37 34.04 2.27
N SER A 11 8.36 34.49 3.02
CA SER A 11 7.32 33.66 3.63
C SER A 11 6.63 32.89 2.50
N ARG A 12 7.04 31.63 2.26
CA ARG A 12 6.26 30.69 1.45
C ARG A 12 5.02 30.31 2.24
N ARG A 13 4.04 31.21 2.18
CA ARG A 13 2.70 31.00 2.69
C ARG A 13 1.97 30.09 1.70
N GLY A 14 2.07 28.78 1.93
CA GLY A 14 1.28 27.77 1.24
C GLY A 14 0.43 27.03 2.25
N THR A 15 -0.68 27.63 2.71
CA THR A 15 -1.67 26.93 3.54
C THR A 15 -2.56 26.05 2.67
N SER A 16 -1.97 25.17 1.87
CA SER A 16 -2.68 24.09 1.20
C SER A 16 -2.62 22.88 2.12
N ARG A 17 -3.78 22.47 2.67
CA ARG A 17 -3.90 21.23 3.43
C ARG A 17 -3.83 20.05 2.46
N ALA A 18 -2.62 19.67 2.07
CA ALA A 18 -2.38 18.50 1.24
C ALA A 18 -2.80 17.25 2.02
N LYS A 19 -3.55 16.36 1.36
CA LYS A 19 -3.91 15.05 1.89
C LYS A 19 -3.41 13.99 0.94
N GLN A 20 -2.71 13.01 1.49
CA GLN A 20 -2.36 11.80 0.74
C GLN A 20 -3.44 10.76 0.98
N VAL A 21 -4.05 10.26 -0.10
CA VAL A 21 -5.12 9.25 -0.04
C VAL A 21 -4.73 8.09 -0.95
N ILE A 22 -4.87 6.87 -0.44
CA ILE A 22 -4.57 5.66 -1.17
C ILE A 22 -5.82 4.80 -1.16
N ARG A 23 -6.22 4.35 -2.35
CA ARG A 23 -7.27 3.34 -2.49
C ARG A 23 -6.64 1.96 -2.37
N VAL A 24 -7.28 1.10 -1.57
CA VAL A 24 -6.85 -0.29 -1.35
C VAL A 24 -8.03 -1.22 -1.55
N ASP A 25 -7.75 -2.41 -2.07
CA ASP A 25 -8.71 -3.50 -2.17
C ASP A 25 -8.23 -4.66 -1.29
N VAL A 26 -9.00 -4.95 -0.25
CA VAL A 26 -8.68 -5.95 0.77
C VAL A 26 -9.57 -7.18 0.60
N CYS A 27 -8.98 -8.36 0.63
CA CYS A 27 -9.72 -9.62 0.64
C CYS A 27 -10.70 -9.67 1.82
N ARG A 28 -11.98 -9.93 1.53
CA ARG A 28 -13.00 -10.15 2.58
C ARG A 28 -12.69 -11.39 3.44
N SER A 29 -12.13 -12.42 2.84
CA SER A 29 -11.82 -13.69 3.51
C SER A 29 -10.53 -14.28 2.91
N PRO A 30 -9.36 -13.79 3.34
CA PRO A 30 -8.09 -14.33 2.87
C PRO A 30 -7.97 -15.81 3.25
N ASP A 31 -7.31 -16.57 2.39
CA ASP A 31 -6.96 -17.98 2.55
C ASP A 31 -8.14 -18.95 2.61
N ARG A 32 -9.38 -18.44 2.50
CA ARG A 32 -10.59 -19.24 2.32
C ARG A 32 -10.80 -19.61 0.86
N SER A 33 -11.56 -20.68 0.59
CA SER A 33 -11.93 -21.04 -0.78
C SER A 33 -12.72 -19.91 -1.43
N CYS A 34 -12.43 -19.62 -2.70
CA CYS A 34 -13.02 -18.47 -3.37
C CYS A 34 -14.52 -18.63 -3.63
N SER A 35 -14.97 -19.87 -3.88
CA SER A 35 -16.37 -20.21 -4.07
C SER A 35 -16.55 -21.71 -3.90
N SER A 36 -17.67 -22.11 -3.32
CA SER A 36 -18.11 -23.51 -3.22
C SER A 36 -18.77 -24.02 -4.50
N VAL A 37 -19.02 -23.15 -5.49
CA VAL A 37 -19.77 -23.47 -6.72
C VAL A 37 -18.85 -23.88 -7.86
N ILE A 38 -17.53 -23.67 -7.74
CA ILE A 38 -16.58 -23.97 -8.81
C ILE A 38 -16.14 -25.43 -8.67
N SER A 39 -16.49 -26.26 -9.66
CA SER A 39 -15.93 -27.61 -9.78
C SER A 39 -14.48 -27.52 -10.23
N LEU A 40 -13.55 -27.87 -9.34
CA LEU A 40 -12.12 -27.90 -9.65
C LEU A 40 -11.69 -29.31 -10.08
N PRO A 41 -10.67 -29.43 -10.96
CA PRO A 41 -10.05 -30.71 -11.25
C PRO A 41 -9.57 -31.42 -9.98
N PHE A 42 -9.55 -32.75 -10.00
CA PHE A 42 -9.07 -33.53 -8.87
C PHE A 42 -7.65 -33.11 -8.46
N GLY A 43 -7.43 -33.03 -7.14
CA GLY A 43 -6.16 -32.61 -6.58
C GLY A 43 -5.90 -31.10 -6.65
N TYR A 44 -6.89 -30.26 -6.99
CA TYR A 44 -6.78 -28.80 -6.84
C TYR A 44 -7.76 -28.26 -5.80
N MET A 45 -7.33 -27.23 -5.10
CA MET A 45 -8.16 -26.40 -4.23
C MET A 45 -8.03 -24.93 -4.60
N SER A 46 -9.08 -24.16 -4.35
CA SER A 46 -9.04 -22.70 -4.53
C SER A 46 -8.78 -22.00 -3.20
N ARG A 47 -8.08 -20.86 -3.25
CA ARG A 47 -7.92 -19.97 -2.08
C ARG A 47 -7.81 -18.51 -2.51
N CYS A 48 -8.47 -17.63 -1.78
CA CYS A 48 -8.31 -16.19 -1.95
C CYS A 48 -6.94 -15.75 -1.42
N ARG A 49 -6.13 -15.07 -2.25
CA ARG A 49 -4.86 -14.46 -1.80
C ARG A 49 -4.86 -12.96 -2.04
N GLN A 50 -4.45 -12.23 -0.99
CA GLN A 50 -4.21 -10.80 -1.07
C GLN A 50 -2.92 -10.56 -1.87
N LYS A 51 -3.00 -9.68 -2.86
CA LYS A 51 -1.83 -9.14 -3.54
C LYS A 51 -1.54 -7.75 -3.04
N TYR A 52 -0.26 -7.40 -3.08
CA TYR A 52 0.25 -6.11 -2.67
C TYR A 52 1.04 -5.52 -3.82
N LEU A 53 0.97 -4.20 -3.95
CA LEU A 53 1.82 -3.45 -4.86
C LEU A 53 2.63 -2.44 -4.07
N LYS A 54 3.76 -2.03 -4.64
CA LYS A 54 4.61 -0.99 -4.07
C LYS A 54 4.07 0.39 -4.47
N LYS A 55 3.76 1.25 -3.50
CA LYS A 55 3.46 2.68 -3.71
C LYS A 55 4.55 3.53 -3.10
N LYS A 56 4.96 4.57 -3.82
CA LYS A 56 5.77 5.66 -3.27
C LYS A 56 4.87 6.63 -2.54
N LEU A 57 5.18 6.91 -1.28
CA LEU A 57 4.42 7.81 -0.42
C LEU A 57 5.38 8.74 0.33
N LEU A 58 4.88 9.90 0.76
CA LEU A 58 5.63 10.78 1.63
C LEU A 58 5.57 10.22 3.06
N SER A 59 6.73 10.05 3.68
CA SER A 59 6.93 9.65 5.08
C SER A 59 7.67 10.75 5.83
N LEU A 60 7.69 10.65 7.15
CA LEU A 60 8.59 11.45 7.97
C LEU A 60 9.96 10.78 8.00
N ASP A 61 11.00 11.60 8.03
CA ASP A 61 12.37 11.12 8.23
C ASP A 61 12.56 10.55 9.63
N SER A 62 13.63 9.78 9.85
CA SER A 62 13.87 9.08 11.12
C SER A 62 14.03 10.00 12.33
N ASP A 63 14.47 11.23 12.10
CA ASP A 63 14.59 12.30 13.10
C ASP A 63 13.30 13.11 13.27
N GLY A 64 12.31 12.94 12.38
CA GLY A 64 11.02 13.60 12.42
C GLY A 64 11.03 15.07 11.98
N GLU A 65 12.18 15.60 11.56
CA GLU A 65 12.36 17.00 11.18
C GLU A 65 12.06 17.26 9.69
N GLY A 66 12.02 16.19 8.89
CA GLY A 66 11.83 16.25 7.45
C GLY A 66 10.84 15.24 6.91
N THR A 67 10.77 15.19 5.59
CA THR A 67 9.93 14.23 4.85
C THR A 67 10.73 13.61 3.71
N SER A 68 10.60 12.30 3.53
CA SER A 68 11.20 11.55 2.43
C SER A 68 10.14 10.77 1.63
N GLU A 69 10.52 10.31 0.43
CA GLU A 69 9.69 9.40 -0.35
C GLU A 69 10.08 7.96 -0.07
N ASP A 70 9.18 7.21 0.56
CA ASP A 70 9.37 5.80 0.87
C ASP A 70 8.42 4.90 0.09
N ASN A 71 8.81 3.63 0.00
CA ASN A 71 8.02 2.61 -0.69
C ASN A 71 7.25 1.75 0.31
N PHE A 72 5.92 1.74 0.17
CA PHE A 72 5.01 0.97 1.02
C PHE A 72 4.30 -0.11 0.21
N PHE A 73 4.21 -1.31 0.76
CA PHE A 73 3.38 -2.36 0.20
C PHE A 73 1.94 -2.17 0.63
N VAL A 74 1.07 -1.83 -0.33
CA VAL A 74 -0.35 -1.59 -0.07
C VAL A 74 -1.20 -2.71 -0.68
N PRO A 75 -2.29 -3.13 -0.02
CA PRO A 75 -3.24 -4.11 -0.57
C PRO A 75 -3.80 -3.60 -1.90
N SER A 76 -3.61 -4.36 -2.98
CA SER A 76 -3.97 -3.93 -4.32
C SER A 76 -5.20 -4.62 -4.89
N CYS A 77 -5.32 -5.93 -4.65
CA CYS A 77 -6.44 -6.74 -5.13
C CYS A 77 -6.48 -8.08 -4.39
N CYS A 78 -7.65 -8.71 -4.45
CA CYS A 78 -7.86 -10.08 -4.02
C CYS A 78 -7.98 -10.98 -5.26
N VAL A 79 -7.16 -12.03 -5.35
CA VAL A 79 -7.21 -12.99 -6.46
C VAL A 79 -7.56 -14.38 -5.96
N CYS A 80 -8.25 -15.15 -6.79
CA CYS A 80 -8.46 -16.57 -6.54
C CYS A 80 -7.30 -17.39 -7.11
N GLU A 81 -6.51 -18.01 -6.25
CA GLU A 81 -5.45 -18.93 -6.67
C GLU A 81 -5.97 -20.37 -6.68
N LEU A 82 -5.64 -21.12 -7.74
CA LEU A 82 -5.79 -22.56 -7.79
C LEU A 82 -4.46 -23.20 -7.42
N VAL A 83 -4.45 -24.00 -6.37
CA VAL A 83 -3.25 -24.69 -5.89
C VAL A 83 -3.47 -26.19 -5.84
N ARG A 84 -2.44 -26.96 -6.17
CA ARG A 84 -2.51 -28.41 -6.05
C ARG A 84 -2.48 -28.82 -4.59
N ASP A 85 -3.43 -29.65 -4.19
CA ASP A 85 -3.49 -30.30 -2.90
C ASP A 85 -2.62 -31.56 -2.94
N VAL A 86 -1.37 -31.42 -2.49
CA VAL A 86 -0.39 -32.52 -2.41
C VAL A 86 -0.73 -33.56 -1.35
N SER A 87 -1.74 -33.34 -0.52
CA SER A 87 -2.19 -34.30 0.49
C SER A 87 -3.18 -35.33 -0.06
N LYS A 88 -3.72 -35.12 -1.26
CA LYS A 88 -4.55 -36.11 -1.96
C LYS A 88 -3.68 -36.86 -2.98
N LYS A 89 -3.19 -38.01 -2.58
CA LYS A 89 -2.43 -38.94 -3.41
C LYS A 89 -3.29 -40.15 -3.75
#